data_AF-A0A970MAX4-F1
#
_entry.id   AF-A0A970MAX4-F1
#
_cell.length_a   1.000
_cell.length_b   1.000
_cell.length_c   1.000
_cell.angle_alpha   90.00
_cell.angle_beta   90.00
_cell.angle_gamma   90.00
#
_symmetry.space_group_name_H-M   'P 1'
#
loop_
_entity.id
_entity.type
_entity.pdbx_description
1 polymer ?
#
loop_
_entity_poly.entity_id
_entity_poly.type
_entity_poly.pdbx_seq_one_letter_code
_entity_poly.pdbx_strand_id
1 'polypeptide(L)'
;MEILSVMETLEDAIERAISIPFTGKCVVNREEILEIIQDIRLKLPDDLKQAKWVSEERSRILAEAQQEADNIINSAEGKIAAMVDEHEICRKAYEQAEVIITNAKKNAREIRLGTREYADNILNKVEEILEDTLDVIKVNRNELK
;
A
#
# COMPACT_ATOMS: atom_id res chain seq x y z
N MET A 1 22.56 35.52 -17.27
CA MET A 1 21.86 36.82 -17.49
C MET A 1 22.77 37.83 -18.19
N GLU A 2 24.11 37.69 -18.05
CA GLU A 2 25.07 38.56 -18.74
C GLU A 2 25.18 38.31 -20.26
N ILE A 3 24.89 37.09 -20.74
CA ILE A 3 24.94 36.79 -22.18
C ILE A 3 23.90 37.58 -22.98
N LEU A 4 22.71 37.80 -22.40
CA LEU A 4 21.62 38.52 -23.03
C LEU A 4 21.98 39.99 -23.20
N SER A 5 22.57 40.62 -22.18
CA SER A 5 23.05 42.00 -22.26
C SER A 5 24.19 42.20 -23.25
N VAL A 6 25.06 41.20 -23.44
CA VAL A 6 26.14 41.26 -24.45
C VAL A 6 25.56 41.10 -25.85
N MET A 7 24.52 40.28 -26.03
CA MET A 7 23.78 40.19 -27.30
C MET A 7 23.00 41.47 -27.61
N GLU A 8 22.36 42.09 -26.62
CA GLU A 8 21.71 43.40 -26.77
C GLU A 8 22.72 44.48 -27.16
N THR A 9 23.91 44.48 -26.55
CA THR A 9 25.00 45.39 -26.93
C THR A 9 25.46 45.16 -28.38
N LEU A 10 25.48 43.90 -28.85
CA LEU A 10 25.79 43.58 -30.24
C LEU A 10 24.72 44.08 -31.20
N GLU A 11 23.44 43.90 -30.86
CA GLU A 11 22.32 44.42 -31.62
C GLU A 11 22.37 45.94 -31.71
N ASP A 12 22.54 46.62 -30.57
CA ASP A 12 22.69 48.08 -30.50
C ASP A 12 23.85 48.60 -31.37
N ALA A 13 24.99 47.90 -31.37
CA ALA A 13 26.15 48.26 -32.17
C ALA A 13 25.87 48.13 -33.68
N ILE A 14 25.06 47.14 -34.08
CA ILE A 14 24.65 46.94 -35.47
C ILE A 14 23.56 47.94 -35.88
N GLU A 15 22.61 48.26 -34.99
CA GLU A 15 21.54 49.24 -35.26
C GLU A 15 22.08 50.66 -35.41
N ARG A 16 23.12 51.03 -34.66
CA ARG A 16 23.77 52.35 -34.74
C ARG A 16 24.79 52.46 -35.88
N ALA A 17 25.05 51.36 -36.59
CA ALA A 17 26.04 51.30 -37.65
C ALA A 17 25.64 52.15 -38.88
N ILE A 18 26.63 52.72 -39.56
CA ILE A 18 26.39 53.54 -40.74
C ILE A 18 25.90 52.64 -41.88
N SER A 19 24.63 52.75 -42.25
CA SER A 19 24.04 52.00 -43.36
C SER A 19 24.40 52.60 -44.71
N ILE A 20 24.77 51.75 -45.67
CA ILE A 20 25.14 52.12 -47.04
C ILE A 20 23.87 52.08 -47.91
N PRO A 21 23.43 53.20 -48.51
CA PRO A 21 22.21 53.26 -49.31
C PRO A 21 22.16 52.21 -50.44
N PHE A 22 20.99 51.63 -50.66
CA PHE A 22 20.71 50.65 -51.73
C PHE A 22 21.46 49.31 -51.66
N THR A 23 22.22 49.01 -50.59
CA THR A 23 23.02 47.77 -50.50
C THR A 23 22.65 46.83 -49.35
N GLY A 24 21.84 47.28 -48.38
CA GLY A 24 21.50 46.51 -47.18
C GLY A 24 22.69 46.22 -46.25
N LYS A 25 23.84 46.87 -46.48
CA LYS A 25 25.07 46.68 -45.70
C LYS A 25 25.29 47.85 -44.75
N CYS A 26 25.90 47.58 -43.60
CA CYS A 26 26.31 48.59 -42.63
C CYS A 26 27.82 48.53 -42.38
N VAL A 27 28.39 49.67 -42.00
CA VAL A 27 29.80 49.81 -41.61
C VAL A 27 29.86 49.78 -40.09
N VAL A 28 30.56 48.77 -39.57
CA VAL A 28 30.75 48.53 -38.13
C VAL A 28 32.22 48.59 -37.76
N ASN A 29 32.52 48.92 -36.50
CA ASN A 29 33.87 48.80 -35.98
C ASN A 29 34.21 47.32 -35.78
N ARG A 30 35.16 46.84 -36.59
CA ARG A 30 35.58 45.44 -36.57
C ARG A 30 36.12 44.99 -35.21
N GLU A 31 36.88 45.84 -34.53
CA GLU A 31 37.53 45.50 -33.26
C GLU A 31 36.49 45.33 -32.15
N GLU A 32 35.55 46.27 -32.05
CA GLU A 32 34.44 46.27 -31.08
C GLU A 32 33.52 45.04 -31.27
N ILE A 33 33.12 44.74 -32.51
CA ILE A 33 32.27 43.57 -32.80
C ILE A 33 32.99 42.26 -32.49
N LEU A 34 34.29 42.17 -32.78
CA LEU A 34 35.07 40.96 -32.48
C LEU A 34 35.24 40.75 -30.97
N GLU A 35 35.39 41.82 -30.19
CA GLU A 35 35.44 41.77 -28.73
C GLU A 35 34.11 41.28 -28.14
N ILE A 36 32.98 41.83 -28.59
CA ILE A 36 31.65 41.41 -28.17
C ILE A 36 31.40 39.93 -28.52
N ILE A 37 31.78 39.47 -29.72
CA ILE A 37 31.68 38.06 -30.12
C ILE A 37 32.56 37.16 -29.25
N GLN A 38 33.75 37.63 -28.86
CA GLN A 38 34.65 36.88 -28.00
C GLN A 38 34.08 36.72 -26.59
N ASP A 39 33.47 37.75 -26.04
CA ASP A 39 32.79 37.71 -24.75
C ASP A 39 31.59 36.75 -24.76
N ILE A 40 30.79 36.77 -25.82
CA ILE A 40 29.70 35.79 -26.02
C ILE A 40 30.27 34.37 -26.02
N ARG A 41 31.38 34.14 -26.75
CA ARG A 41 32.00 32.81 -26.84
C ARG A 41 32.54 32.31 -25.51
N LEU A 42 33.03 33.20 -24.65
CA LEU A 42 33.54 32.85 -23.33
C LEU A 42 32.42 32.59 -22.34
N LYS A 43 31.35 33.38 -22.36
CA LYS A 43 30.27 33.31 -21.35
C LYS A 43 29.16 32.30 -21.69
N LEU A 44 28.88 32.07 -22.97
CA LEU A 44 27.80 31.19 -23.42
C LEU A 44 27.94 29.73 -22.93
N PRO A 45 29.14 29.10 -22.98
CA PRO A 45 29.29 27.72 -22.53
C PRO A 45 29.01 27.52 -21.04
N ASP A 46 29.34 28.50 -20.21
CA ASP A 46 29.17 28.40 -18.75
C ASP A 46 27.71 28.59 -18.35
N ASP A 47 26.99 29.55 -18.95
CA ASP A 47 25.54 29.71 -18.76
C ASP A 47 24.78 28.43 -19.20
N LEU A 48 25.18 27.81 -20.32
CA LEU A 48 24.59 26.55 -20.80
C LEU A 48 24.89 25.37 -19.87
N LYS A 49 26.12 25.26 -19.35
CA LYS A 49 26.48 24.24 -18.37
C LYS A 49 25.67 24.41 -17.09
N GLN A 50 25.52 25.63 -16.60
CA GLN A 50 24.74 25.92 -15.40
C GLN A 50 23.27 25.55 -15.60
N ALA A 51 22.67 25.92 -16.72
CA ALA A 51 21.28 25.56 -17.04
C ALA A 51 21.09 24.03 -17.09
N LYS A 52 22.02 23.32 -17.73
CA LYS A 52 21.99 21.85 -17.78
C LYS A 52 22.14 21.23 -16.40
N TRP A 53 23.07 21.73 -15.60
CA TRP A 53 23.28 21.27 -14.23
C TRP A 53 22.04 21.46 -13.35
N VAL A 54 21.41 22.64 -13.41
CA VAL A 54 20.16 22.92 -12.66
C VAL A 54 19.05 21.96 -13.09
N SER A 55 18.94 21.65 -14.38
CA SER A 55 17.93 20.70 -14.88
C SER A 55 18.18 19.26 -14.40
N GLU A 56 19.43 18.82 -14.41
CA GLU A 56 19.84 17.50 -13.91
C GLU A 56 19.62 17.39 -12.41
N GLU A 57 20.03 18.40 -11.64
CA GLU A 57 19.89 18.47 -10.20
C GLU A 57 18.41 18.48 -9.77
N ARG A 58 17.56 19.25 -10.47
CA ARG A 58 16.11 19.23 -10.25
C ARG A 58 15.54 17.82 -10.46
N SER A 59 15.97 17.14 -11.52
CA SER A 59 15.49 15.79 -11.84
C SER A 59 15.91 14.78 -10.77
N ARG A 60 17.15 14.92 -10.26
CA ARG A 60 17.66 14.12 -9.15
C ARG A 60 16.85 14.33 -7.87
N ILE A 61 16.63 15.59 -7.47
CA ILE A 61 15.85 15.93 -6.28
C ILE A 61 14.43 15.35 -6.37
N LEU A 62 13.77 15.45 -7.53
CA LEU A 62 12.44 14.88 -7.71
C LEU A 62 12.42 13.36 -7.59
N ALA A 63 13.42 12.67 -8.15
CA ALA A 63 13.53 11.22 -8.03
C ALA A 63 13.78 10.78 -6.59
N GLU A 64 14.67 11.46 -5.87
CA GLU A 64 14.94 11.21 -4.45
C GLU A 64 13.70 11.45 -3.59
N ALA A 65 12.97 12.54 -3.82
CA ALA A 65 11.73 12.84 -3.09
C ALA A 65 10.64 11.80 -3.35
N GLN A 66 10.49 11.32 -4.60
CA GLN A 66 9.54 10.27 -4.94
C GLN A 66 9.91 8.95 -4.25
N GLN A 67 11.18 8.57 -4.30
CA GLN A 67 11.66 7.37 -3.64
C GLN A 67 11.45 7.43 -2.12
N GLU A 68 11.70 8.57 -1.50
CA GLU A 68 11.46 8.76 -0.06
C GLU A 68 9.96 8.68 0.28
N ALA A 69 9.10 9.28 -0.55
CA ALA A 69 7.65 9.16 -0.39
C ALA A 69 7.18 7.70 -0.47
N ASP A 70 7.68 6.94 -1.45
CA ASP A 70 7.36 5.52 -1.61
C ASP A 70 7.87 4.70 -0.40
N ASN A 71 9.07 5.00 0.11
CA ASN A 71 9.61 4.38 1.33
C ASN A 71 8.75 4.67 2.57
N ILE A 72 8.28 5.91 2.73
CA ILE A 72 7.40 6.30 3.83
C ILE A 72 6.08 5.53 3.78
N ILE A 73 5.46 5.42 2.60
CA ILE A 73 4.21 4.69 2.41
C ILE A 73 4.41 3.21 2.77
N ASN A 74 5.44 2.57 2.20
CA ASN A 74 5.74 1.16 2.48
C ASN A 74 6.01 0.90 3.98
N SER A 75 6.74 1.81 4.63
CA SER A 75 7.01 1.72 6.08
C SER A 75 5.74 1.89 6.92
N ALA A 76 4.85 2.80 6.52
CA ALA A 76 3.57 3.01 7.19
C ALA A 76 2.64 1.80 7.04
N GLU A 77 2.52 1.23 5.85
CA GLU A 77 1.74 0.01 5.59
C GLU A 77 2.26 -1.17 6.43
N GLY A 78 3.58 -1.36 6.49
CA GLY A 78 4.21 -2.39 7.32
C GLY A 78 3.91 -2.21 8.81
N LYS A 79 3.96 -0.96 9.32
CA LYS A 79 3.61 -0.65 10.71
C LYS A 79 2.13 -0.89 11.00
N ILE A 80 1.23 -0.54 10.08
CA ILE A 80 -0.21 -0.77 10.23
C ILE A 80 -0.48 -2.27 10.31
N ALA A 81 0.12 -3.07 9.42
CA ALA A 81 -0.02 -4.52 9.47
C ALA A 81 0.46 -5.10 10.81
N ALA A 82 1.63 -4.66 11.31
CA ALA A 82 2.15 -5.08 12.60
C ALA A 82 1.23 -4.65 13.77
N MET A 83 0.73 -3.41 13.76
CA MET A 83 -0.19 -2.92 14.80
C MET A 83 -1.52 -3.67 14.82
N VAL A 84 -2.04 -4.13 13.67
CA VAL A 84 -3.27 -4.93 13.62
C VAL A 84 -3.05 -6.31 14.22
N ASP A 85 -1.92 -6.94 13.91
CA ASP A 85 -1.55 -8.24 14.46
C ASP A 85 -1.28 -8.16 15.98
N GLU A 86 -0.72 -7.04 16.44
CA GLU A 86 -0.40 -6.77 17.83
C GLU A 86 -1.59 -6.20 18.63
N HIS A 87 -2.71 -5.86 17.98
CA HIS A 87 -3.84 -5.25 18.66
C HIS A 87 -4.44 -6.25 19.64
N GLU A 88 -4.40 -5.92 20.93
CA GLU A 88 -5.01 -6.72 22.00
C GLU A 88 -6.47 -7.12 21.72
N ILE A 89 -7.16 -6.37 20.87
CA ILE A 89 -8.53 -6.65 20.45
C ILE A 89 -8.58 -7.93 19.61
N CYS A 90 -7.68 -8.10 18.64
CA CYS A 90 -7.60 -9.31 17.84
C CYS A 90 -7.23 -10.51 18.72
N ARG A 91 -6.25 -10.35 19.61
CA ARG A 91 -5.89 -11.42 20.56
C ARG A 91 -7.04 -11.80 21.49
N LYS A 92 -7.71 -10.82 22.11
CA LYS A 92 -8.90 -11.05 22.95
C LYS A 92 -10.05 -11.66 22.16
N ALA A 93 -10.23 -11.29 20.90
CA ALA A 93 -11.25 -11.89 20.04
C ALA A 93 -10.95 -13.38 19.75
N TYR A 94 -9.69 -13.73 19.48
CA TYR A 94 -9.28 -15.14 19.33
C TYR A 94 -9.45 -15.93 20.63
N GLU A 95 -9.02 -15.39 21.77
CA GLU A 95 -9.22 -16.01 23.09
C GLU A 95 -10.71 -16.26 23.37
N GLN A 96 -11.58 -15.26 23.11
CA GLN A 96 -13.03 -15.41 23.27
C GLN A 96 -13.63 -16.45 22.31
N ALA A 97 -13.18 -16.48 21.06
CA ALA A 97 -13.64 -17.46 20.08
C ALA A 97 -13.29 -18.88 20.53
N GLU A 98 -12.08 -19.10 21.06
CA GLU A 98 -11.65 -20.40 21.58
C GLU A 98 -12.50 -20.83 22.79
N VAL A 99 -12.81 -19.91 23.70
CA VAL A 99 -13.71 -20.17 24.83
C VAL A 99 -15.11 -20.56 24.34
N ILE A 100 -15.66 -19.84 23.36
CA ILE A 100 -16.99 -20.14 22.77
C ILE A 100 -16.99 -21.55 22.17
N ILE A 101 -15.98 -21.89 21.36
CA ILE A 101 -15.87 -23.21 20.72
C ILE A 101 -15.74 -24.32 21.77
N THR A 102 -14.94 -24.09 22.80
CA THR A 102 -14.74 -25.06 23.89
C THR A 102 -16.03 -25.30 24.65
N ASN A 103 -16.75 -24.23 25.00
CA ASN A 103 -18.05 -24.33 25.66
C ASN A 103 -19.10 -25.01 24.78
N ALA A 104 -19.15 -24.69 23.48
CA ALA A 104 -20.05 -25.34 22.54
C ALA A 104 -19.78 -26.85 22.45
N LYS A 105 -18.50 -27.26 22.35
CA LYS A 105 -18.10 -28.68 22.35
C LYS A 105 -18.48 -29.39 23.65
N LYS A 106 -18.28 -28.73 24.79
CA LYS A 106 -18.65 -29.25 26.11
C LYS A 106 -20.17 -29.47 26.20
N ASN A 107 -20.96 -28.46 25.87
CA ASN A 107 -22.42 -28.52 25.89
C ASN A 107 -22.94 -29.62 24.95
N ALA A 108 -22.39 -29.71 23.73
CA ALA A 108 -22.76 -30.76 22.79
C ALA A 108 -22.47 -32.17 23.34
N ARG A 109 -21.35 -32.34 24.05
CA ARG A 109 -21.01 -33.62 24.70
C ARG A 109 -21.98 -33.94 25.83
N GLU A 110 -22.33 -32.98 26.66
CA GLU A 110 -23.28 -33.13 27.77
C GLU A 110 -24.68 -33.50 27.26
N ILE A 111 -25.19 -32.78 26.24
CA ILE A 111 -26.47 -33.10 25.60
C ILE A 111 -26.47 -34.53 25.06
N ARG A 112 -25.40 -34.94 24.38
CA ARG A 112 -25.29 -36.29 23.81
C ARG A 112 -25.30 -37.36 24.91
N LEU A 113 -24.59 -37.13 26.01
CA LEU A 113 -24.56 -38.06 27.13
C LEU A 113 -25.92 -38.16 27.81
N GLY A 114 -26.54 -37.02 28.14
CA GLY A 114 -27.87 -36.98 28.75
C GLY A 114 -28.95 -37.61 27.86
N THR A 115 -28.85 -37.44 26.55
CA THR A 115 -29.77 -38.10 25.59
C THR A 115 -29.59 -39.62 25.59
N ARG A 116 -28.35 -40.10 25.71
CA ARG A 116 -28.06 -41.53 25.79
C ARG A 116 -28.59 -42.13 27.09
N GLU A 117 -28.37 -41.46 28.22
CA GLU A 117 -28.93 -41.86 29.51
C GLU A 117 -30.46 -41.85 29.49
N TYR A 118 -31.07 -40.85 28.86
CA TYR A 118 -32.53 -40.81 28.70
C TYR A 118 -33.03 -42.00 27.88
N ALA A 119 -32.41 -42.29 26.73
CA ALA A 119 -32.78 -43.43 25.89
C ALA A 119 -32.62 -44.76 26.64
N ASP A 120 -31.54 -44.92 27.41
CA ASP A 120 -31.30 -46.11 28.23
C ASP A 120 -32.40 -46.32 29.28
N ASN A 121 -32.78 -45.25 30.00
CA ASN A 121 -33.89 -45.31 30.96
C ASN A 121 -35.22 -45.70 30.32
N ILE A 122 -35.51 -45.21 29.11
CA ILE A 122 -36.72 -45.60 28.38
C ILE A 122 -36.65 -47.08 27.98
N LEU A 123 -35.51 -47.55 27.49
CA LEU A 123 -35.33 -48.96 27.12
C LEU A 123 -35.44 -49.89 28.33
N ASN A 124 -34.83 -49.56 29.46
CA ASN A 124 -34.94 -50.31 30.71
C ASN A 124 -36.40 -50.43 31.16
N LYS A 125 -37.18 -49.34 31.05
CA LYS A 125 -38.60 -49.35 31.39
C LYS A 125 -39.43 -50.22 30.45
N VAL A 126 -39.08 -50.25 29.17
CA VAL A 126 -39.73 -51.14 28.19
C VAL A 126 -39.39 -52.59 28.49
N GLU A 127 -38.14 -52.89 28.83
CA GLU A 127 -37.68 -54.23 29.22
C GLU A 127 -38.46 -54.75 30.43
N GLU A 128 -38.56 -53.97 31.51
CA GLU A 128 -39.33 -54.31 32.71
C GLU A 128 -40.80 -54.66 32.40
N ILE A 129 -41.47 -53.83 31.60
CA ILE A 129 -42.88 -54.08 31.19
C ILE A 129 -43.02 -55.37 30.39
N LEU A 130 -42.06 -55.66 29.50
CA LEU A 130 -42.08 -56.87 28.69
C LEU A 130 -41.81 -58.12 29.53
N GLU A 131 -40.92 -58.06 30.52
CA GLU A 131 -40.69 -59.14 31.47
C GLU A 131 -41.96 -59.45 32.29
N ASP A 132 -42.60 -58.44 32.85
CA ASP A 132 -43.87 -58.58 33.57
C ASP A 132 -44.94 -59.22 32.69
N THR A 133 -45.07 -58.74 31.45
CA THR A 133 -46.04 -59.27 30.49
C THR A 133 -45.73 -60.73 30.13
N LEU A 134 -44.46 -61.07 29.96
CA LEU A 134 -44.02 -62.44 29.66
C LEU A 134 -44.34 -63.38 30.82
N ASP A 135 -44.13 -62.94 32.06
CA ASP A 135 -44.43 -63.72 33.25
C ASP A 135 -45.93 -64.00 33.38
N VAL A 136 -46.79 -63.01 33.11
CA VAL A 136 -48.25 -63.23 33.02
C VAL A 136 -48.59 -64.27 31.95
N ILE A 137 -47.97 -64.22 30.78
CA ILE A 137 -48.19 -65.23 29.72
C ILE A 137 -47.75 -66.62 30.16
N LYS A 138 -46.60 -66.75 30.85
CA LYS A 138 -46.13 -68.04 31.37
C LYS A 138 -47.11 -68.63 32.38
N VAL A 139 -47.64 -67.82 33.29
CA VAL A 139 -48.67 -68.24 34.26
C VAL A 139 -49.91 -68.73 33.54
N ASN A 140 -50.47 -67.92 32.64
CA ASN A 140 -51.67 -68.29 31.87
C ASN A 140 -51.47 -69.59 31.06
N ARG A 141 -50.29 -69.82 30.50
CA ARG A 141 -49.97 -71.07 29.79
C ARG A 141 -49.89 -72.29 30.70
N ASN A 142 -49.43 -72.13 31.94
CA ASN A 142 -49.36 -73.22 32.90
C ASN A 142 -50.74 -73.62 33.41
N GLU A 143 -51.68 -72.68 33.53
CA GLU A 143 -53.08 -72.96 33.91
C GLU A 143 -53.86 -73.74 32.84
N LEU A 144 -53.40 -73.72 31.58
CA LEU A 144 -53.98 -74.46 30.47
C LEU A 144 -53.45 -75.91 30.32
N LYS A 145 -52.53 -76.34 31.20
CA LYS A 145 -51.99 -77.71 31.25
C LYS A 145 -52.63 -78.51 32.38
#